data_AF-A0A519H053-F1
#
_entry.id   AF-A0A519H053-F1
#
_cell.length_a   1.000
_cell.length_b   1.000
_cell.length_c   1.000
_cell.angle_alpha   90.00
_cell.angle_beta   90.00
_cell.angle_gamma   90.00
#
_symmetry.space_group_name_H-M   'P 1'
#
loop_
_entity.id
_entity.type
_entity.pdbx_description
1 polymer ?
#
loop_
_entity_poly.entity_id
_entity_poly.type
_entity_poly.pdbx_seq_one_letter_code
_entity_poly.pdbx_strand_id
1 'polypeptide(L)'
;VQEAFATTATCAFADLLLPATTWGEKIGTVTNSERRISRVRPAVAAPGSARHDWSAAVDFAQRLEARLPRRAATSLFPYALDDSGAELIWNEHRESTRGRDLDITGLSWAMLDAQGPQQWPLPEGAAAGRVRLYEDGVFPTPDGRARFVDTPYKPVAEQREARFPFSLNTGRLRDQWHGMSRTGTLGRLFGHVPEPVVQMNPQDMARRQIKDGELVQLTTKRGAIVLPAQASDTIGMSQSFVAMHWGAEYLGGRSGSGEPLAGVNALTTPVFCPDSKQPELKHAAVRIVKAELPWTLLAVGWLPDDTALATLQALRALMPEFSFASCVPFGAGGALASGTAERTGVLFRAAGQEAASDALLAQIEGLLGLATADTLRYADARHGQRRAARLVRRGSDAHLEAFLLAGDTRAESWIRTLLQEQLPAQAFGRLLLRPGATAPVGVASRGRTVCSCFGITDLAIGDKLAHCAGNDRERLAELQGALKCGTNCGSCLPELQRMVRATAPEAAEAAP
;
A
#
# COMPACT_ATOMS: atom_id res chain seq x y z
N VAL A 1 -6.42 12.63 -18.06
CA VAL A 1 -6.30 12.34 -16.61
C VAL A 1 -5.57 13.48 -15.95
N GLN A 2 -6.08 13.95 -14.81
CA GLN A 2 -5.40 14.93 -13.97
C GLN A 2 -4.86 14.21 -12.73
N GLU A 3 -3.54 14.25 -12.54
CA GLU A 3 -2.86 13.40 -11.55
C GLU A 3 -1.53 14.02 -11.11
N ALA A 4 -1.14 13.79 -9.86
CA ALA A 4 0.13 14.26 -9.28
C ALA A 4 1.28 13.26 -9.51
N PHE A 5 0.95 11.97 -9.72
CA PHE A 5 1.92 10.91 -9.93
C PHE A 5 1.74 10.23 -11.29
N ALA A 6 2.71 10.40 -12.20
CA ALA A 6 2.67 9.78 -13.54
C ALA A 6 2.72 8.24 -13.53
N THR A 7 2.98 7.63 -12.37
CA THR A 7 3.22 6.18 -12.22
C THR A 7 1.96 5.37 -11.87
N THR A 8 0.78 6.00 -11.82
CA THR A 8 -0.47 5.28 -11.56
C THR A 8 -0.91 4.47 -12.79
N ALA A 9 -1.54 3.31 -12.60
CA ALA A 9 -2.01 2.48 -13.73
C ALA A 9 -2.92 3.26 -14.68
N THR A 10 -3.77 4.16 -14.18
CA THR A 10 -4.68 4.94 -15.02
C THR A 10 -3.94 5.87 -15.99
N CYS A 11 -2.74 6.36 -15.63
CA CYS A 11 -1.97 7.22 -16.52
C CYS A 11 -1.53 6.52 -17.81
N ALA A 12 -1.33 5.20 -17.78
CA ALA A 12 -0.95 4.43 -18.97
C ALA A 12 -2.06 4.38 -20.04
N PHE A 13 -3.30 4.68 -19.67
CA PHE A 13 -4.46 4.71 -20.56
C PHE A 13 -4.91 6.13 -20.93
N ALA A 14 -4.16 7.15 -20.53
CA ALA A 14 -4.55 8.54 -20.74
C ALA A 14 -4.01 9.09 -22.05
N ASP A 15 -4.88 9.68 -22.88
CA ASP A 15 -4.46 10.46 -24.06
C ASP A 15 -3.80 11.79 -23.69
N LEU A 16 -4.19 12.35 -22.54
CA LEU A 16 -3.69 13.62 -22.01
C LEU A 16 -3.46 13.50 -20.50
N LEU A 17 -2.28 13.89 -20.05
CA LEU A 17 -1.92 14.01 -18.63
C LEU A 17 -1.78 15.49 -18.24
N LEU A 18 -2.49 15.90 -17.21
CA LEU A 18 -2.42 17.24 -16.63
C LEU A 18 -1.79 17.15 -15.23
N PRO A 19 -0.62 17.78 -14.99
CA PRO A 19 0.06 17.69 -13.70
C PRO A 19 -0.75 18.43 -12.62
N ALA A 20 -1.17 17.68 -11.59
CA ALA A 20 -1.91 18.20 -10.46
C ALA A 20 -0.99 18.43 -9.27
N THR A 21 -1.24 19.50 -8.53
CA THR A 21 -0.67 19.70 -7.19
C THR A 21 -1.15 18.61 -6.22
N THR A 22 -0.34 18.24 -5.24
CA THR A 22 -0.70 17.30 -4.16
C THR A 22 -1.05 18.02 -2.85
N TRP A 23 -1.43 17.27 -1.81
CA TRP A 23 -1.94 17.84 -0.54
C TRP A 23 -1.04 18.93 0.07
N GLY A 24 0.29 18.75 0.07
CA GLY A 24 1.23 19.71 0.65
C GLY A 24 1.50 20.95 -0.22
N GLU A 25 0.96 20.98 -1.43
CA GLU A 25 1.17 22.06 -2.42
C GLU A 25 -0.12 22.87 -2.64
N LYS A 26 -1.23 22.47 -2.02
CA LYS A 26 -2.57 22.98 -2.29
C LYS A 26 -3.05 23.98 -1.24
N ILE A 27 -3.92 24.88 -1.68
CA ILE A 27 -4.74 25.73 -0.82
C ILE A 27 -6.21 25.29 -0.86
N GLY A 28 -6.91 25.39 0.27
CA GLY A 28 -8.35 25.15 0.33
C GLY A 28 -8.83 24.70 1.71
N THR A 29 -9.82 23.80 1.70
CA THR A 29 -10.38 23.19 2.92
C THR A 29 -10.61 21.69 2.73
N VAL A 30 -10.52 20.92 3.82
CA VAL A 30 -10.87 19.49 3.87
C VAL A 30 -11.79 19.20 5.05
N THR A 31 -12.64 18.18 4.93
CA THR A 31 -13.57 17.76 5.97
C THR A 31 -13.23 16.34 6.44
N ASN A 32 -13.12 16.13 7.75
CA ASN A 32 -12.89 14.81 8.33
C ASN A 32 -14.22 14.05 8.61
N SER A 33 -14.13 12.81 9.10
CA SER A 33 -15.29 11.94 9.34
C SER A 33 -16.25 12.43 10.43
N GLU A 34 -15.81 13.34 11.30
CA GLU A 34 -16.67 13.99 12.30
C GLU A 34 -17.23 15.33 11.81
N ARG A 35 -17.18 15.62 10.50
CA ARG A 35 -17.72 16.86 9.89
C ARG A 35 -16.91 18.11 10.21
N ARG A 36 -15.64 17.97 10.59
CA ARG A 36 -14.77 19.10 10.91
C ARG A 36 -14.01 19.58 9.69
N ILE A 37 -14.26 20.82 9.30
CA ILE A 37 -13.62 21.52 8.18
C ILE A 37 -12.34 22.18 8.69
N SER A 38 -11.23 21.88 8.02
CA SER A 38 -9.89 22.42 8.32
C SER A 38 -9.33 23.16 7.11
N ARG A 39 -8.55 24.22 7.35
CA ARG A 39 -7.81 24.92 6.30
C ARG A 39 -6.60 24.12 5.85
N VAL A 40 -6.44 23.99 4.55
CA VAL A 40 -5.24 23.48 3.89
C VAL A 40 -4.47 24.66 3.32
N ARG A 41 -3.17 24.69 3.61
CA ARG A 41 -2.24 25.72 3.15
C ARG A 41 -1.04 25.03 2.49
N PRO A 42 -0.46 25.63 1.44
CA PRO A 42 0.75 25.10 0.84
C PRO A 42 1.88 25.09 1.89
N ALA A 43 2.50 23.92 2.06
CA ALA A 43 3.71 23.76 2.86
C ALA A 43 4.97 23.83 1.98
N VAL A 44 4.83 23.51 0.69
CA VAL A 44 5.88 23.58 -0.33
C VAL A 44 5.30 24.17 -1.62
N ALA A 45 6.18 24.68 -2.49
CA ALA A 45 5.79 25.18 -3.80
C ALA A 45 5.35 24.02 -4.72
N ALA A 46 4.40 24.30 -5.62
CA ALA A 46 4.01 23.37 -6.66
C ALA A 46 5.21 23.00 -7.56
N PRO A 47 5.43 21.72 -7.88
CA PRO A 47 6.53 21.31 -8.73
C PRO A 47 6.27 21.66 -10.20
N GLY A 48 7.25 22.29 -10.85
CA GLY A 48 7.20 22.60 -12.28
C GLY A 48 5.97 23.41 -12.66
N SER A 49 5.16 22.87 -13.57
CA SER A 49 3.90 23.49 -14.05
C SER A 49 2.65 22.87 -13.43
N ALA A 50 2.77 22.16 -12.31
CA ALA A 50 1.62 21.56 -11.63
C ALA A 50 0.63 22.63 -11.17
N ARG A 51 -0.66 22.35 -11.34
CA ARG A 51 -1.76 23.28 -11.02
C ARG A 51 -2.76 22.67 -10.05
N HIS A 52 -3.57 23.48 -9.39
CA HIS A 52 -4.72 22.97 -8.63
C HIS A 52 -5.77 22.38 -9.56
N ASP A 53 -6.47 21.33 -9.14
CA ASP A 53 -7.52 20.68 -9.93
C ASP A 53 -8.60 21.65 -10.40
N TRP A 54 -9.09 22.46 -9.45
CA TRP A 54 -10.08 23.47 -9.75
C TRP A 54 -9.58 24.47 -10.81
N SER A 55 -8.30 24.87 -10.76
CA SER A 55 -7.75 25.88 -11.68
C SER A 55 -7.62 25.34 -13.12
N ALA A 56 -7.27 24.06 -13.27
CA ALA A 56 -7.22 23.42 -14.59
C ALA A 56 -8.63 23.25 -15.17
N ALA A 57 -9.61 22.88 -14.34
CA ALA A 57 -11.01 22.77 -14.73
C ALA A 57 -11.60 24.13 -15.15
N VAL A 58 -11.34 25.19 -14.39
CA VAL A 58 -11.80 26.56 -14.70
C VAL A 58 -11.16 27.08 -16.00
N ASP A 59 -9.86 26.87 -16.21
CA ASP A 59 -9.19 27.29 -17.46
C ASP A 59 -9.79 26.56 -18.68
N PHE A 60 -10.03 25.25 -18.58
CA PHE A 60 -10.75 24.51 -19.61
C PHE A 60 -12.14 25.11 -19.88
N ALA A 61 -12.90 25.38 -18.81
CA ALA A 61 -14.25 25.90 -18.92
C ALA A 61 -14.29 27.31 -19.56
N GLN A 62 -13.39 28.21 -19.17
CA GLN A 62 -13.26 29.55 -19.77
C GLN A 62 -12.90 29.47 -21.26
N ARG A 63 -12.00 28.56 -21.64
CA ARG A 63 -11.65 28.31 -23.06
C ARG A 63 -12.78 27.69 -23.86
N LEU A 64 -13.60 26.85 -23.25
CA LEU A 64 -14.77 26.26 -23.87
C LEU A 64 -15.86 27.33 -24.06
N GLU A 65 -16.15 28.11 -23.02
CA GLU A 65 -17.13 29.21 -23.05
C GLU A 65 -16.82 30.21 -24.18
N ALA A 66 -15.55 30.56 -24.38
CA ALA A 66 -15.10 31.41 -25.48
C ALA A 66 -15.36 30.79 -26.87
N ARG A 67 -15.56 29.48 -26.97
CA ARG A 67 -15.86 28.78 -28.24
C ARG A 67 -17.34 28.46 -28.42
N LEU A 68 -18.16 28.59 -27.38
CA LEU A 68 -19.59 28.30 -27.50
C LEU A 68 -20.29 29.35 -28.38
N PRO A 69 -21.18 28.93 -29.29
CA PRO A 69 -21.88 29.82 -30.22
C PRO A 69 -22.91 30.71 -29.53
N ARG A 70 -23.41 30.29 -28.36
CA ARG A 70 -24.30 31.09 -27.50
C ARG A 70 -23.60 31.29 -26.17
N ARG A 71 -23.47 32.55 -25.76
CA ARG A 71 -22.81 32.93 -24.51
C ARG A 71 -23.80 33.59 -23.56
N ALA A 72 -23.65 33.32 -22.27
CA ALA A 72 -24.29 34.12 -21.24
C ALA A 72 -23.70 35.54 -21.24
N ALA A 73 -24.44 36.52 -20.72
CA ALA A 73 -23.98 37.91 -20.63
C ALA A 73 -22.79 38.06 -19.67
N THR A 74 -22.69 37.17 -18.68
CA THR A 74 -21.60 37.05 -17.72
C THR A 74 -20.97 35.67 -17.82
N SER A 75 -19.66 35.57 -17.62
CA SER A 75 -18.99 34.27 -17.57
C SER A 75 -19.58 33.40 -16.46
N LEU A 76 -19.80 32.12 -16.75
CA LEU A 76 -20.20 31.13 -15.76
C LEU A 76 -19.03 30.67 -14.89
N PHE A 77 -17.80 31.04 -15.25
CA PHE A 77 -16.59 30.65 -14.53
C PHE A 77 -15.71 31.88 -14.21
N PRO A 78 -16.22 32.89 -13.49
CA PRO A 78 -15.55 34.17 -13.25
C PRO A 78 -14.50 34.08 -12.13
N TYR A 79 -13.74 32.98 -12.07
CA TYR A 79 -12.72 32.75 -11.05
C TYR A 79 -11.33 32.97 -11.64
N ALA A 80 -10.48 33.68 -10.91
CA ALA A 80 -9.06 33.77 -11.23
C ALA A 80 -8.42 32.37 -11.16
N LEU A 81 -7.40 32.13 -11.99
CA LEU A 81 -6.72 30.83 -12.07
C LEU A 81 -5.62 30.65 -11.00
N ASP A 82 -5.42 31.64 -10.14
CA ASP A 82 -4.48 31.66 -9.01
C ASP A 82 -5.19 31.43 -7.67
N ASP A 83 -4.45 31.43 -6.56
CA ASP A 83 -4.98 31.13 -5.22
C ASP A 83 -6.18 32.00 -4.80
N SER A 84 -6.36 33.20 -5.37
CA SER A 84 -7.51 34.06 -5.07
C SER A 84 -8.84 33.47 -5.57
N GLY A 85 -8.82 32.64 -6.62
CA GLY A 85 -9.99 31.95 -7.13
C GLY A 85 -10.52 30.86 -6.20
N ALA A 86 -9.64 30.26 -5.38
CA ALA A 86 -10.01 29.14 -4.52
C ALA A 86 -11.00 29.53 -3.42
N GLU A 87 -10.84 30.71 -2.80
CA GLU A 87 -11.78 31.21 -1.79
C GLU A 87 -13.13 31.59 -2.41
N LEU A 88 -13.13 32.17 -3.62
CA LEU A 88 -14.36 32.51 -4.33
C LEU A 88 -15.20 31.25 -4.64
N ILE A 89 -14.56 30.18 -5.13
CA ILE A 89 -15.20 28.88 -5.35
C ILE A 89 -15.73 28.31 -4.03
N TRP A 90 -14.94 28.41 -2.96
CA TRP A 90 -15.35 27.94 -1.64
C TRP A 90 -16.56 28.73 -1.11
N ASN A 91 -16.61 30.04 -1.30
CA ASN A 91 -17.74 30.89 -0.91
C ASN A 91 -19.00 30.53 -1.71
N GLU A 92 -18.89 30.26 -3.01
CA GLU A 92 -20.03 29.79 -3.80
C GLU A 92 -20.54 28.43 -3.31
N HIS A 93 -19.63 27.48 -3.05
CA HIS A 93 -20.00 26.21 -2.43
C HIS A 93 -20.68 26.44 -1.08
N ARG A 94 -20.13 27.31 -0.23
CA ARG A 94 -20.69 27.68 1.07
C ARG A 94 -22.13 28.17 0.95
N GLU A 95 -22.40 29.11 0.06
CA GLU A 95 -23.76 29.63 -0.15
C GLU A 95 -24.73 28.54 -0.68
N SER A 96 -24.24 27.59 -1.48
CA SER A 96 -25.07 26.47 -1.97
C SER A 96 -25.61 25.56 -0.85
N THR A 97 -25.01 25.63 0.34
CA THR A 97 -25.40 24.85 1.52
C THR A 97 -26.48 25.49 2.38
N ARG A 98 -26.86 26.74 2.09
CA ARG A 98 -27.81 27.52 2.89
C ARG A 98 -29.13 26.77 3.08
N GLY A 99 -29.57 26.67 4.33
CA GLY A 99 -30.81 26.01 4.71
C GLY A 99 -30.80 24.48 4.58
N ARG A 100 -29.65 23.86 4.28
CA ARG A 100 -29.48 22.40 4.27
C ARG A 100 -28.98 21.89 5.62
N ASP A 101 -29.03 20.58 5.82
CA ASP A 101 -28.50 19.93 7.02
C ASP A 101 -26.99 20.14 7.23
N LEU A 102 -26.26 20.36 6.14
CA LEU A 102 -24.84 20.67 6.12
C LEU A 102 -24.48 22.16 6.12
N ASP A 103 -25.44 23.06 6.40
CA ASP A 103 -25.24 24.51 6.26
C ASP A 103 -23.94 25.01 6.91
N ILE A 104 -23.06 25.59 6.08
CA ILE A 104 -21.77 26.16 6.47
C ILE A 104 -21.69 27.67 6.24
N THR A 105 -22.82 28.35 6.04
CA THR A 105 -22.88 29.80 5.71
C THR A 105 -22.20 30.70 6.74
N GLY A 106 -22.09 30.28 8.00
CA GLY A 106 -21.39 31.02 9.04
C GLY A 106 -19.86 30.88 9.00
N LEU A 107 -19.32 29.96 8.19
CA LEU A 107 -17.88 29.77 8.08
C LEU A 107 -17.24 30.81 7.15
N SER A 108 -15.97 31.11 7.43
CA SER A 108 -15.08 31.84 6.53
C SER A 108 -13.66 31.28 6.64
N TRP A 109 -12.82 31.49 5.62
CA TRP A 109 -11.41 31.12 5.72
C TRP A 109 -10.72 31.86 6.86
N ALA A 110 -11.01 33.14 7.07
CA ALA A 110 -10.49 33.93 8.19
C ALA A 110 -10.86 33.32 9.56
N MET A 111 -12.09 32.84 9.74
CA MET A 111 -12.49 32.12 10.96
C MET A 111 -11.69 30.83 11.13
N LEU A 112 -11.57 30.03 10.07
CA LEU A 112 -10.81 28.78 10.12
C LEU A 112 -9.31 29.02 10.36
N ASP A 113 -8.78 30.15 9.90
CA ASP A 113 -7.40 30.56 10.11
C ASP A 113 -7.17 31.03 11.55
N ALA A 114 -8.09 31.81 12.13
CA ALA A 114 -7.94 32.38 13.47
C ALA A 114 -8.36 31.43 14.60
N GLN A 115 -9.42 30.64 14.40
CA GLN A 115 -10.05 29.83 15.45
C GLN A 115 -9.79 28.33 15.26
N GLY A 116 -9.16 27.95 14.15
CA GLY A 116 -8.89 26.56 13.81
C GLY A 116 -10.13 25.82 13.27
N PRO A 117 -10.02 24.48 13.14
CA PRO A 117 -11.02 23.67 12.45
C PRO A 117 -12.42 23.65 13.09
N GLN A 118 -13.44 23.95 12.29
CA GLN A 118 -14.83 24.08 12.73
C GLN A 118 -15.69 22.90 12.29
N GLN A 119 -16.67 22.51 13.09
CA GLN A 119 -17.57 21.40 12.78
C GLN A 119 -18.86 21.90 12.14
N TRP A 120 -19.35 21.25 11.08
CA TRP A 120 -20.64 21.61 10.48
C TRP A 120 -21.80 20.78 11.09
N PRO A 121 -23.05 21.30 11.07
CA PRO A 121 -23.47 22.60 10.51
C PRO A 121 -23.05 23.78 11.39
N LEU A 122 -22.72 24.90 10.73
CA LEU A 122 -22.45 26.21 11.32
C LEU A 122 -23.07 27.27 10.40
N PRO A 123 -24.40 27.49 10.49
CA PRO A 123 -25.08 28.49 9.67
C PRO A 123 -24.73 29.91 10.13
N GLU A 124 -25.01 30.88 9.27
CA GLU A 124 -24.81 32.29 9.54
C GLU A 124 -25.49 32.74 10.85
N GLY A 125 -24.73 33.42 11.72
CA GLY A 125 -25.18 33.83 13.05
C GLY A 125 -25.06 32.77 14.14
N ALA A 126 -24.70 31.52 13.82
CA ALA A 126 -24.41 30.50 14.83
C ALA A 126 -23.08 30.78 15.54
N ALA A 127 -23.06 30.62 16.87
CA ALA A 127 -21.87 30.82 17.68
C ALA A 127 -20.83 29.68 17.54
N ALA A 128 -21.30 28.46 17.27
CA ALA A 128 -20.45 27.28 17.13
C ALA A 128 -21.15 26.19 16.31
N GLY A 129 -20.35 25.25 15.80
CA GLY A 129 -20.82 24.06 15.09
C GLY A 129 -21.49 23.02 15.99
N ARG A 130 -22.39 22.19 15.42
CA ARG A 130 -23.04 21.10 16.18
C ARG A 130 -22.18 19.83 16.25
N VAL A 131 -21.85 19.41 17.47
CA VAL A 131 -21.08 18.17 17.75
C VAL A 131 -21.87 16.92 17.36
N ARG A 132 -23.17 16.90 17.68
CA ARG A 132 -24.09 15.80 17.36
C ARG A 132 -25.28 16.35 16.58
N LEU A 133 -25.75 15.60 15.60
CA LEU A 133 -26.92 15.95 14.80
C LEU A 133 -28.18 15.30 15.38
N TYR A 134 -29.32 15.93 15.12
CA TYR A 134 -30.67 15.41 15.38
C TYR A 134 -30.99 15.14 16.86
N GLU A 135 -30.37 15.88 17.78
CA GLU A 135 -30.67 15.82 19.22
C GLU A 135 -32.07 16.35 19.55
N ASP A 136 -32.63 17.17 18.66
CA ASP A 136 -34.00 17.68 18.68
C ASP A 136 -35.03 16.67 18.09
N GLY A 137 -34.57 15.53 17.57
CA GLY A 137 -35.41 14.54 16.91
C GLY A 137 -35.91 14.95 15.53
N VAL A 138 -35.39 16.03 14.95
CA VAL A 138 -35.77 16.52 13.61
C VAL A 138 -34.76 16.01 12.58
N PHE A 139 -35.18 15.03 11.77
CA PHE A 139 -34.38 14.42 10.72
C PHE A 139 -34.52 15.16 9.37
N PRO A 140 -33.58 15.03 8.42
CA PRO A 140 -33.65 15.66 7.11
C PRO A 140 -34.62 14.92 6.19
N THR A 141 -35.87 14.81 6.62
CA THR A 141 -36.99 14.19 5.92
C THR A 141 -38.14 15.19 5.83
N PRO A 142 -39.03 15.11 4.82
CA PRO A 142 -40.15 16.03 4.66
C PRO A 142 -41.06 16.21 5.89
N ASP A 143 -41.16 15.20 6.75
CA ASP A 143 -41.97 15.20 7.98
C ASP A 143 -41.13 15.34 9.27
N GLY A 144 -39.81 15.49 9.13
CA GLY A 144 -38.87 15.60 10.25
C GLY A 144 -38.64 14.30 11.03
N ARG A 145 -39.20 13.15 10.62
CA ARG A 145 -39.10 11.89 11.36
C ARG A 145 -38.06 10.94 10.74
N ALA A 146 -37.41 10.14 11.59
CA ALA A 146 -36.58 9.03 11.13
C ALA A 146 -37.44 7.99 10.40
N ARG A 147 -36.90 7.42 9.31
CA ARG A 147 -37.59 6.42 8.49
C ARG A 147 -37.01 5.04 8.76
N PHE A 148 -37.85 4.14 9.26
CA PHE A 148 -37.52 2.71 9.31
C PHE A 148 -37.64 2.13 7.90
N VAL A 149 -36.66 1.32 7.50
CA VAL A 149 -36.64 0.64 6.21
C VAL A 149 -36.48 -0.85 6.46
N ASP A 150 -37.51 -1.63 6.12
CA ASP A 150 -37.42 -3.08 6.11
C ASP A 150 -36.86 -3.53 4.76
N THR A 151 -35.66 -4.12 4.79
CA THR A 151 -34.99 -4.61 3.57
C THR A 151 -34.86 -6.12 3.64
N PRO A 152 -35.53 -6.87 2.76
CA PRO A 152 -35.39 -8.32 2.75
C PRO A 152 -33.95 -8.71 2.38
N TYR A 153 -33.47 -9.81 2.99
CA TYR A 153 -32.16 -10.35 2.69
C TYR A 153 -32.02 -10.66 1.20
N LYS A 154 -30.89 -10.24 0.62
CA LYS A 154 -30.47 -10.58 -0.74
C LYS A 154 -29.12 -11.29 -0.68
N PRO A 155 -28.97 -12.46 -1.31
CA PRO A 155 -27.66 -13.11 -1.39
C PRO A 155 -26.72 -12.29 -2.26
N VAL A 156 -25.43 -12.59 -2.15
CA VAL A 156 -24.38 -12.08 -3.05
C VAL A 156 -24.75 -12.34 -4.52
N ALA A 157 -24.34 -11.42 -5.40
CA ALA A 157 -24.67 -11.50 -6.81
C ALA A 157 -24.00 -12.70 -7.51
N GLU A 158 -22.80 -13.08 -7.07
CA GLU A 158 -22.06 -14.24 -7.56
C GLU A 158 -21.87 -15.26 -6.44
N GLN A 159 -22.81 -16.19 -6.28
CA GLN A 159 -22.66 -17.26 -5.28
C GLN A 159 -21.55 -18.25 -5.65
N ARG A 160 -20.93 -18.85 -4.63
CA ARG A 160 -19.98 -19.95 -4.81
C ARG A 160 -20.68 -21.14 -5.48
N GLU A 161 -19.94 -21.83 -6.33
CA GLU A 161 -20.37 -23.04 -7.03
C GLU A 161 -19.24 -24.08 -6.99
N ALA A 162 -19.50 -25.34 -7.34
CA ALA A 162 -18.49 -26.39 -7.29
C ALA A 162 -17.20 -26.03 -8.08
N ARG A 163 -17.36 -25.31 -9.20
CA ARG A 163 -16.24 -24.82 -10.02
C ARG A 163 -15.43 -23.70 -9.37
N PHE A 164 -16.07 -22.87 -8.53
CA PHE A 164 -15.48 -21.72 -7.83
C PHE A 164 -15.84 -21.79 -6.33
N PRO A 165 -15.21 -22.71 -5.59
CA PRO A 165 -15.69 -23.11 -4.26
C PRO A 165 -15.32 -22.14 -3.13
N PHE A 166 -14.50 -21.12 -3.38
CA PHE A 166 -14.07 -20.15 -2.37
C PHE A 166 -14.76 -18.80 -2.51
N SER A 167 -14.99 -18.14 -1.38
CA SER A 167 -15.37 -16.73 -1.31
C SER A 167 -14.12 -15.87 -1.19
N LEU A 168 -13.75 -15.16 -2.24
CA LEU A 168 -12.68 -14.17 -2.18
C LEU A 168 -13.21 -12.85 -1.60
N ASN A 169 -12.61 -12.41 -0.50
CA ASN A 169 -12.80 -11.07 0.04
C ASN A 169 -11.58 -10.19 -0.29
N THR A 170 -11.80 -8.89 -0.45
CA THR A 170 -10.74 -7.91 -0.63
C THR A 170 -10.80 -6.81 0.42
N GLY A 171 -9.65 -6.29 0.83
CA GLY A 171 -9.59 -5.26 1.85
C GLY A 171 -8.33 -4.41 1.79
N ARG A 172 -8.16 -3.57 2.80
CA ARG A 172 -7.06 -2.61 2.86
C ARG A 172 -5.92 -3.15 3.71
N LEU A 173 -4.70 -2.82 3.31
CA LEU A 173 -3.52 -2.91 4.16
C LEU A 173 -3.43 -1.62 4.97
N ARG A 174 -3.01 -1.76 6.22
CA ARG A 174 -2.85 -0.67 7.18
C ARG A 174 -1.94 0.45 6.66
N ASP A 175 -0.78 0.06 6.12
CA ASP A 175 0.31 0.99 5.76
C ASP A 175 0.19 1.52 4.32
N GLN A 176 -0.87 1.15 3.59
CA GLN A 176 -1.04 1.47 2.18
C GLN A 176 -2.36 2.19 1.92
N TRP A 177 -2.33 3.19 1.05
CA TRP A 177 -3.49 4.03 0.76
C TRP A 177 -3.98 3.83 -0.67
N HIS A 178 -5.19 3.26 -0.83
CA HIS A 178 -5.86 3.04 -2.11
C HIS A 178 -4.94 2.46 -3.21
N GLY A 179 -4.81 3.10 -4.38
CA GLY A 179 -3.96 2.62 -5.48
C GLY A 179 -2.45 2.73 -5.22
N MET A 180 -2.04 3.10 -4.00
CA MET A 180 -0.65 3.27 -3.61
C MET A 180 0.14 4.27 -4.47
N SER A 181 -0.53 5.27 -5.08
CA SER A 181 0.12 6.28 -5.93
C SER A 181 1.26 7.02 -5.21
N ARG A 182 1.08 7.28 -3.91
CA ARG A 182 2.10 7.83 -3.02
C ARG A 182 2.74 6.77 -2.13
N THR A 183 1.94 6.03 -1.36
CA THR A 183 2.46 5.09 -0.35
C THR A 183 3.27 3.95 -0.95
N GLY A 184 2.99 3.58 -2.20
CA GLY A 184 3.71 2.53 -2.91
C GLY A 184 5.04 2.93 -3.50
N THR A 185 5.45 4.19 -3.34
CA THR A 185 6.78 4.69 -3.68
C THR A 185 7.74 4.68 -2.49
N LEU A 186 7.22 4.45 -1.27
CA LEU A 186 7.97 4.51 -0.03
C LEU A 186 8.21 3.10 0.51
N GLY A 187 9.45 2.61 0.37
CA GLY A 187 9.82 1.25 0.75
C GLY A 187 9.52 0.88 2.20
N ARG A 188 9.62 1.81 3.15
CA ARG A 188 9.26 1.60 4.56
C ARG A 188 7.81 1.17 4.77
N LEU A 189 6.89 1.60 3.92
CA LEU A 189 5.46 1.25 4.03
C LEU A 189 5.16 -0.20 3.58
N PHE A 190 6.18 -0.93 3.13
CA PHE A 190 6.13 -2.37 2.85
C PHE A 190 6.64 -3.21 4.03
N GLY A 191 7.05 -2.59 5.15
CA GLY A 191 7.63 -3.30 6.29
C GLY A 191 6.72 -4.33 6.95
N HIS A 192 5.39 -4.12 6.95
CA HIS A 192 4.43 -5.06 7.56
C HIS A 192 3.93 -6.12 6.58
N VAL A 193 3.54 -5.72 5.37
CA VAL A 193 3.18 -6.64 4.28
C VAL A 193 4.08 -6.32 3.09
N PRO A 194 5.18 -7.09 2.91
CA PRO A 194 6.20 -6.75 1.93
C PRO A 194 5.81 -7.08 0.49
N GLU A 195 4.97 -8.09 0.30
CA GLU A 195 4.65 -8.65 -1.01
C GLU A 195 3.16 -9.05 -1.09
N PRO A 196 2.57 -9.13 -2.30
CA PRO A 196 1.21 -9.62 -2.48
C PRO A 196 1.11 -11.11 -2.14
N VAL A 197 0.07 -11.49 -1.40
CA VAL A 197 -0.25 -12.87 -1.03
C VAL A 197 -1.76 -13.12 -1.08
N VAL A 198 -2.15 -14.39 -1.18
CA VAL A 198 -3.51 -14.83 -0.85
C VAL A 198 -3.50 -15.49 0.53
N GLN A 199 -4.30 -14.96 1.44
CA GLN A 199 -4.49 -15.57 2.75
C GLN A 199 -5.58 -16.63 2.69
N MET A 200 -5.28 -17.81 3.24
CA MET A 200 -6.16 -18.98 3.23
C MET A 200 -6.19 -19.64 4.61
N ASN A 201 -7.30 -20.31 4.91
CA ASN A 201 -7.37 -21.14 6.10
C ASN A 201 -6.34 -22.29 6.03
N PRO A 202 -5.59 -22.58 7.12
CA PRO A 202 -4.59 -23.67 7.13
C PRO A 202 -5.16 -25.05 6.77
N GLN A 203 -6.41 -25.34 7.14
CA GLN A 203 -7.06 -26.61 6.81
C GLN A 203 -7.38 -26.72 5.31
N ASP A 204 -7.76 -25.63 4.66
CA ASP A 204 -8.00 -25.62 3.22
C ASP A 204 -6.72 -25.79 2.42
N MET A 205 -5.62 -25.19 2.89
CA MET A 205 -4.29 -25.39 2.35
C MET A 205 -3.85 -26.85 2.51
N ALA A 206 -3.95 -27.43 3.71
CA ALA A 206 -3.59 -28.82 3.97
C ALA A 206 -4.37 -29.81 3.09
N ARG A 207 -5.70 -29.64 2.97
CA ARG A 207 -6.56 -30.48 2.11
C ARG A 207 -6.17 -30.42 0.63
N ARG A 208 -5.58 -29.31 0.19
CA ARG A 208 -5.11 -29.09 -1.18
C ARG A 208 -3.60 -29.25 -1.33
N GLN A 209 -2.93 -29.69 -0.27
CA GLN A 209 -1.48 -29.87 -0.19
C GLN A 209 -0.70 -28.58 -0.52
N ILE A 210 -1.30 -27.41 -0.33
CA ILE A 210 -0.66 -26.11 -0.56
C ILE A 210 0.20 -25.75 0.66
N LYS A 211 1.45 -25.37 0.42
CA LYS A 211 2.39 -24.92 1.46
C LYS A 211 2.43 -23.39 1.52
N ASP A 212 2.88 -22.86 2.65
CA ASP A 212 3.15 -21.42 2.78
C ASP A 212 4.23 -20.98 1.78
N GLY A 213 4.00 -19.86 1.11
CA GLY A 213 4.84 -19.33 0.03
C GLY A 213 4.69 -20.03 -1.33
N GLU A 214 3.95 -21.13 -1.43
CA GLU A 214 3.72 -21.83 -2.71
C GLU A 214 2.81 -20.97 -3.61
N LEU A 215 3.15 -20.89 -4.89
CA LEU A 215 2.36 -20.13 -5.85
C LEU A 215 1.05 -20.85 -6.15
N VAL A 216 -0.05 -20.10 -6.11
CA VAL A 216 -1.39 -20.57 -6.45
C VAL A 216 -2.03 -19.65 -7.48
N GLN A 217 -2.78 -20.24 -8.41
CA GLN A 217 -3.60 -19.53 -9.36
C GLN A 217 -5.00 -19.33 -8.78
N LEU A 218 -5.43 -18.06 -8.71
CA LEU A 218 -6.80 -17.68 -8.40
C LEU A 218 -7.52 -17.44 -9.73
N THR A 219 -8.62 -18.14 -9.99
CA THR A 219 -9.43 -17.98 -11.20
C THR A 219 -10.87 -17.66 -10.84
N THR A 220 -11.46 -16.66 -11.49
CA THR A 220 -12.89 -16.35 -11.46
C THR A 220 -13.48 -16.46 -12.87
N LYS A 221 -14.76 -16.15 -13.04
CA LYS A 221 -15.40 -16.07 -14.37
C LYS A 221 -14.82 -14.96 -15.27
N ARG A 222 -14.08 -14.00 -14.69
CA ARG A 222 -13.60 -12.79 -15.38
C ARG A 222 -12.12 -12.82 -15.71
N GLY A 223 -11.32 -13.51 -14.89
CA GLY A 223 -9.88 -13.51 -15.04
C GLY A 223 -9.17 -14.38 -14.02
N ALA A 224 -7.85 -14.39 -14.12
CA ALA A 224 -7.00 -15.12 -13.20
C ALA A 224 -5.76 -14.28 -12.82
N ILE A 225 -5.20 -14.58 -11.65
CA ILE A 225 -3.91 -14.07 -11.18
C ILE A 225 -3.15 -15.20 -10.49
N VAL A 226 -1.85 -15.03 -10.28
CA VAL A 226 -1.00 -15.96 -9.52
C VAL A 226 -0.45 -15.23 -8.30
N LEU A 227 -0.50 -15.86 -7.13
CA LEU A 227 -0.03 -15.29 -5.87
C LEU A 227 0.61 -16.37 -4.99
N PRO A 228 1.61 -16.02 -4.15
CA PRO A 228 2.01 -16.86 -3.04
C PRO A 228 0.85 -17.06 -2.05
N ALA A 229 0.64 -18.30 -1.59
CA ALA A 229 -0.31 -18.61 -0.53
C ALA A 229 0.28 -18.35 0.86
N GLN A 230 -0.52 -17.81 1.76
CA GLN A 230 -0.17 -17.57 3.16
C GLN A 230 -1.24 -18.19 4.06
N ALA A 231 -0.82 -18.99 5.04
CA ALA A 231 -1.72 -19.54 6.04
C ALA A 231 -2.19 -18.45 7.03
N SER A 232 -3.49 -18.41 7.32
CA SER A 232 -4.07 -17.47 8.29
C SER A 232 -5.24 -18.10 9.03
N ASP A 233 -5.11 -18.24 10.34
CA ASP A 233 -6.14 -18.79 11.24
C ASP A 233 -7.37 -17.87 11.39
N THR A 234 -7.22 -16.59 11.08
CA THR A 234 -8.32 -15.61 11.03
C THR A 234 -9.22 -15.74 9.80
N ILE A 235 -8.84 -16.56 8.82
CA ILE A 235 -9.63 -16.77 7.60
C ILE A 235 -10.53 -17.99 7.79
N GLY A 236 -11.84 -17.81 7.56
CA GLY A 236 -12.80 -18.90 7.62
C GLY A 236 -12.56 -19.97 6.55
N MET A 237 -13.01 -21.19 6.80
CA MET A 237 -12.95 -22.25 5.79
C MET A 237 -13.72 -21.85 4.51
N SER A 238 -13.18 -22.23 3.35
CA SER A 238 -13.69 -21.86 2.03
C SER A 238 -13.82 -20.35 1.79
N GLN A 239 -13.04 -19.55 2.53
CA GLN A 239 -12.84 -18.12 2.30
C GLN A 239 -11.36 -17.86 1.99
N SER A 240 -11.11 -16.77 1.29
CA SER A 240 -9.76 -16.28 1.05
C SER A 240 -9.74 -14.75 1.08
N PHE A 241 -8.58 -14.18 1.33
CA PHE A 241 -8.38 -12.74 1.36
C PHE A 241 -7.19 -12.33 0.52
N VAL A 242 -7.37 -11.29 -0.30
CA VAL A 242 -6.28 -10.60 -0.98
C VAL A 242 -6.47 -9.10 -0.80
N ALA A 243 -5.42 -8.39 -0.44
CA ALA A 243 -5.50 -6.94 -0.31
C ALA A 243 -5.75 -6.27 -1.68
N MET A 244 -6.68 -5.31 -1.71
CA MET A 244 -7.13 -4.64 -2.93
C MET A 244 -6.07 -3.76 -3.61
N HIS A 245 -4.99 -3.47 -2.90
CA HIS A 245 -3.97 -2.52 -3.34
C HIS A 245 -3.07 -3.05 -4.45
N TRP A 246 -3.01 -4.37 -4.62
CA TRP A 246 -2.10 -5.02 -5.56
C TRP A 246 -2.64 -4.94 -7.00
N GLY A 247 -2.38 -3.79 -7.62
CA GLY A 247 -2.64 -3.51 -9.04
C GLY A 247 -1.57 -4.08 -9.97
N ALA A 248 -1.72 -3.80 -11.27
CA ALA A 248 -0.76 -4.20 -12.31
C ALA A 248 0.62 -3.53 -12.13
N GLU A 249 0.68 -2.49 -11.30
CA GLU A 249 1.94 -1.85 -10.89
C GLU A 249 2.78 -2.74 -9.97
N TYR A 250 2.19 -3.70 -9.25
CA TYR A 250 2.90 -4.51 -8.25
C TYR A 250 2.83 -6.02 -8.51
N LEU A 251 1.81 -6.44 -9.26
CA LEU A 251 1.51 -7.83 -9.56
C LEU A 251 1.27 -7.97 -11.05
N GLY A 252 1.96 -8.90 -11.69
CA GLY A 252 1.85 -9.15 -13.12
C GLY A 252 2.23 -10.57 -13.50
N GLY A 253 2.60 -10.73 -14.77
CA GLY A 253 2.87 -12.00 -15.42
C GLY A 253 1.96 -12.21 -16.62
N ARG A 254 1.92 -13.43 -17.16
CA ARG A 254 1.04 -13.84 -18.25
C ARG A 254 0.27 -15.11 -17.90
N SER A 255 -0.95 -15.19 -18.44
CA SER A 255 -1.71 -16.43 -18.45
C SER A 255 -1.06 -17.47 -19.36
N GLY A 256 -1.53 -18.72 -19.28
CA GLY A 256 -1.12 -19.78 -20.22
C GLY A 256 -1.49 -19.50 -21.68
N SER A 257 -2.38 -18.53 -21.95
CA SER A 257 -2.71 -18.06 -23.31
C SER A 257 -1.89 -16.85 -23.75
N GLY A 258 -0.92 -16.40 -22.94
CA GLY A 258 -0.05 -15.28 -23.26
C GLY A 258 -0.62 -13.89 -22.91
N GLU A 259 -1.83 -13.81 -22.36
CA GLU A 259 -2.46 -12.56 -21.96
C GLU A 259 -1.84 -12.02 -20.66
N PRO A 260 -1.51 -10.72 -20.57
CA PRO A 260 -1.02 -10.13 -19.32
C PRO A 260 -2.00 -10.35 -18.16
N LEU A 261 -1.48 -10.77 -17.01
CA LEU A 261 -2.25 -10.82 -15.77
C LEU A 261 -2.51 -9.40 -15.27
N ALA A 262 -3.72 -9.17 -14.78
CA ALA A 262 -4.10 -7.90 -14.17
C ALA A 262 -3.96 -7.95 -12.64
N GLY A 263 -4.22 -6.82 -11.98
CA GLY A 263 -4.27 -6.74 -10.53
C GLY A 263 -5.52 -7.38 -9.91
N VAL A 264 -5.59 -7.34 -8.58
CA VAL A 264 -6.63 -8.01 -7.77
C VAL A 264 -8.06 -7.67 -8.21
N ASN A 265 -8.31 -6.42 -8.62
CA ASN A 265 -9.64 -5.99 -9.05
C ASN A 265 -10.15 -6.73 -10.30
N ALA A 266 -9.29 -7.34 -11.11
CA ALA A 266 -9.72 -8.16 -12.25
C ALA A 266 -10.46 -9.44 -11.83
N LEU A 267 -10.33 -9.86 -10.57
CA LEU A 267 -11.10 -10.96 -10.01
C LEU A 267 -12.48 -10.51 -9.50
N THR A 268 -12.73 -9.21 -9.31
CA THR A 268 -13.95 -8.70 -8.65
C THR A 268 -15.13 -8.58 -9.61
N THR A 269 -16.34 -8.57 -9.07
CA THR A 269 -17.58 -8.46 -9.85
C THR A 269 -17.88 -7.00 -10.25
N PRO A 270 -18.41 -6.74 -11.46
CA PRO A 270 -18.87 -5.41 -11.87
C PRO A 270 -20.28 -5.09 -11.34
N VAL A 271 -20.93 -6.01 -10.63
CA VAL A 271 -22.29 -5.79 -10.08
C VAL A 271 -22.23 -4.69 -9.03
N PHE A 272 -23.22 -3.78 -9.08
CA PHE A 272 -23.35 -2.66 -8.17
C PHE A 272 -24.78 -2.49 -7.67
N CYS A 273 -24.94 -1.85 -6.51
CA CYS A 273 -26.24 -1.46 -5.98
C CYS A 273 -26.94 -0.48 -6.95
N PRO A 274 -28.18 -0.75 -7.40
CA PRO A 274 -28.86 0.11 -8.38
C PRO A 274 -29.08 1.54 -7.88
N ASP A 275 -29.18 1.75 -6.56
CA ASP A 275 -29.43 3.06 -5.97
C ASP A 275 -28.13 3.85 -5.76
N SER A 276 -27.14 3.26 -5.05
CA SER A 276 -25.90 3.95 -4.68
C SER A 276 -24.79 3.84 -5.71
N LYS A 277 -24.94 2.95 -6.71
CA LYS A 277 -23.90 2.58 -7.68
C LYS A 277 -22.61 2.02 -7.06
N GLN A 278 -22.66 1.60 -5.80
CA GLN A 278 -21.51 0.99 -5.13
C GLN A 278 -21.32 -0.47 -5.59
N PRO A 279 -20.11 -0.86 -6.01
CA PRO A 279 -19.82 -2.22 -6.48
C PRO A 279 -19.72 -3.25 -5.33
N GLU A 280 -20.08 -4.49 -5.60
CA GLU A 280 -19.99 -5.63 -4.66
C GLU A 280 -18.53 -6.16 -4.54
N LEU A 281 -17.61 -5.33 -4.05
CA LEU A 281 -16.16 -5.66 -4.00
C LEU A 281 -15.76 -6.65 -2.89
N LYS A 282 -16.69 -7.04 -2.01
CA LYS A 282 -16.42 -7.88 -0.83
C LYS A 282 -16.71 -9.36 -1.05
N HIS A 283 -17.05 -9.73 -2.29
CA HIS A 283 -17.25 -11.11 -2.67
C HIS A 283 -16.90 -11.34 -4.14
N ALA A 284 -16.19 -12.43 -4.40
CA ALA A 284 -16.11 -13.06 -5.71
C ALA A 284 -15.97 -14.58 -5.52
N ALA A 285 -16.73 -15.36 -6.29
CA ALA A 285 -16.53 -16.81 -6.31
C ALA A 285 -15.22 -17.12 -7.03
N VAL A 286 -14.28 -17.80 -6.34
CA VAL A 286 -12.94 -18.08 -6.87
C VAL A 286 -12.58 -19.55 -6.76
N ARG A 287 -11.82 -20.02 -7.74
CA ARG A 287 -11.13 -21.31 -7.74
C ARG A 287 -9.65 -21.07 -7.42
N ILE A 288 -9.10 -21.86 -6.51
CA ILE A 288 -7.70 -21.76 -6.08
C ILE A 288 -7.03 -23.10 -6.32
N VAL A 289 -5.98 -23.12 -7.15
CA VAL A 289 -5.19 -24.31 -7.50
C VAL A 289 -3.70 -23.97 -7.46
N LYS A 290 -2.83 -24.97 -7.28
CA LYS A 290 -1.38 -24.75 -7.38
C LYS A 290 -1.00 -24.22 -8.77
N ALA A 291 -0.08 -23.27 -8.79
CA ALA A 291 0.57 -22.82 -10.01
C ALA A 291 1.86 -23.63 -10.16
N GLU A 292 1.86 -24.59 -11.09
CA GLU A 292 3.03 -25.41 -11.39
C GLU A 292 4.09 -24.56 -12.12
N LEU A 293 4.87 -23.76 -11.40
CA LEU A 293 5.90 -22.86 -11.95
C LEU A 293 7.26 -23.24 -11.36
N PRO A 294 7.95 -24.24 -11.93
CA PRO A 294 9.14 -24.83 -11.33
C PRO A 294 10.36 -23.90 -11.33
N TRP A 295 10.43 -22.97 -12.29
CA TRP A 295 11.51 -21.99 -12.35
C TRP A 295 11.11 -20.73 -11.60
N THR A 296 11.98 -20.27 -10.68
CA THR A 296 11.73 -19.10 -9.84
C THR A 296 12.90 -18.12 -9.90
N LEU A 297 12.59 -16.84 -9.70
CA LEU A 297 13.52 -15.73 -9.68
C LEU A 297 13.23 -14.84 -8.47
N LEU A 298 14.30 -14.47 -7.77
CA LEU A 298 14.30 -13.41 -6.76
C LEU A 298 15.50 -12.52 -6.99
N ALA A 299 15.27 -11.24 -7.25
CA ALA A 299 16.31 -10.23 -7.38
C ALA A 299 16.00 -9.05 -6.45
N VAL A 300 16.98 -8.63 -5.66
CA VAL A 300 16.82 -7.62 -4.61
C VAL A 300 18.03 -6.71 -4.62
N GLY A 301 17.82 -5.41 -4.57
CA GLY A 301 18.95 -4.46 -4.51
C GLY A 301 18.58 -3.16 -3.82
N TRP A 302 19.53 -2.63 -3.05
CA TRP A 302 19.51 -1.23 -2.62
C TRP A 302 19.89 -0.32 -3.79
N LEU A 303 19.21 0.81 -3.92
CA LEU A 303 19.38 1.73 -5.04
C LEU A 303 19.65 3.16 -4.53
N PRO A 304 20.39 3.97 -5.30
CA PRO A 304 20.45 5.42 -5.07
C PRO A 304 19.05 6.05 -5.14
N ASP A 305 18.75 7.01 -4.24
CA ASP A 305 17.42 7.61 -4.10
C ASP A 305 16.90 8.27 -5.39
N ASP A 306 17.79 8.88 -6.17
CA ASP A 306 17.49 9.55 -7.44
C ASP A 306 17.15 8.58 -8.57
N THR A 307 17.55 7.31 -8.47
CA THR A 307 17.32 6.28 -9.49
C THR A 307 16.31 5.21 -9.07
N ALA A 308 15.99 5.10 -7.77
CA ALA A 308 15.21 4.00 -7.23
C ALA A 308 13.83 3.85 -7.89
N LEU A 309 13.11 4.96 -8.09
CA LEU A 309 11.79 4.95 -8.73
C LEU A 309 11.87 4.59 -10.23
N ALA A 310 12.86 5.12 -10.94
CA ALA A 310 13.06 4.81 -12.36
C ALA A 310 13.41 3.32 -12.56
N THR A 311 14.28 2.76 -11.71
CA THR A 311 14.59 1.33 -11.71
C THR A 311 13.37 0.48 -11.35
N LEU A 312 12.57 0.87 -10.35
CA LEU A 312 11.32 0.20 -10.00
C LEU A 312 10.37 0.13 -11.21
N GLN A 313 10.19 1.25 -11.93
CA GLN A 313 9.36 1.30 -13.15
C GLN A 313 9.93 0.43 -14.28
N ALA A 314 11.25 0.48 -14.51
CA ALA A 314 11.90 -0.34 -15.52
C ALA A 314 11.75 -1.83 -15.24
N LEU A 315 11.90 -2.26 -13.98
CA LEU A 315 11.66 -3.64 -13.57
C LEU A 315 10.20 -4.04 -13.72
N ARG A 316 9.25 -3.17 -13.36
CA ARG A 316 7.81 -3.42 -13.56
C ARG A 316 7.46 -3.68 -15.03
N ALA A 317 8.10 -2.97 -15.96
CA ALA A 317 7.90 -3.18 -17.39
C ALA A 317 8.32 -4.59 -17.87
N LEU A 318 9.16 -5.29 -17.10
CA LEU A 318 9.59 -6.67 -17.39
C LEU A 318 8.66 -7.74 -16.79
N MET A 319 7.70 -7.37 -15.92
CA MET A 319 6.78 -8.34 -15.31
C MET A 319 5.99 -9.19 -16.33
N PRO A 320 5.54 -8.64 -17.48
CA PRO A 320 4.86 -9.44 -18.50
C PRO A 320 5.74 -10.51 -19.16
N GLU A 321 7.06 -10.54 -18.95
CA GLU A 321 7.92 -11.58 -19.53
C GLU A 321 7.88 -12.91 -18.75
N PHE A 322 7.14 -12.97 -17.64
CA PHE A 322 7.04 -14.13 -16.76
C PHE A 322 5.61 -14.64 -16.63
N SER A 323 5.42 -15.88 -16.16
CA SER A 323 4.08 -16.40 -15.85
C SER A 323 3.52 -15.80 -14.55
N PHE A 324 4.40 -15.46 -13.61
CA PHE A 324 4.11 -14.70 -12.41
C PHE A 324 5.24 -13.70 -12.19
N ALA A 325 4.90 -12.46 -11.83
CA ALA A 325 5.89 -11.53 -11.32
C ALA A 325 5.29 -10.56 -10.29
N SER A 326 6.14 -10.11 -9.37
CA SER A 326 5.85 -9.03 -8.44
C SER A 326 7.05 -8.11 -8.27
N CYS A 327 6.80 -6.80 -8.21
CA CYS A 327 7.83 -5.80 -8.09
C CYS A 327 7.43 -4.71 -7.08
N VAL A 328 8.14 -4.69 -5.95
CA VAL A 328 7.82 -3.85 -4.79
C VAL A 328 9.07 -3.13 -4.29
N PRO A 329 8.96 -1.87 -3.81
CA PRO A 329 10.06 -1.27 -3.08
C PRO A 329 10.14 -1.86 -1.66
N PHE A 330 11.30 -1.72 -1.04
CA PHE A 330 11.51 -1.95 0.39
C PHE A 330 12.41 -0.86 0.96
N GLY A 331 12.37 -0.68 2.28
CA GLY A 331 13.14 0.36 2.98
C GLY A 331 13.91 -0.19 4.15
N ALA A 332 15.00 0.47 4.52
CA ALA A 332 15.72 0.16 5.76
C ALA A 332 14.90 0.69 6.96
N GLY A 333 14.53 -0.20 7.89
CA GLY A 333 13.88 0.19 9.15
C GLY A 333 14.80 1.12 9.97
N GLY A 334 14.23 2.21 10.50
CA GLY A 334 14.94 3.21 11.33
C GLY A 334 14.01 4.36 11.73
N ALA A 335 14.28 5.07 12.83
CA ALA A 335 13.36 6.13 13.27
C ALA A 335 13.40 7.35 12.33
N LEU A 336 12.24 7.86 11.91
CA LEU A 336 12.11 9.07 11.08
C LEU A 336 12.86 10.29 11.63
N ALA A 337 13.06 10.33 12.96
CA ALA A 337 13.73 11.43 13.66
C ALA A 337 15.25 11.24 13.87
N SER A 338 15.83 10.09 13.49
CA SER A 338 17.21 9.74 13.87
C SER A 338 18.30 10.23 12.91
N GLY A 339 17.95 10.94 11.83
CA GLY A 339 18.91 11.51 10.88
C GLY A 339 19.69 10.47 10.06
N THR A 340 19.46 9.17 10.26
CA THR A 340 19.97 8.11 9.39
C THR A 340 19.25 8.16 8.05
N ALA A 341 20.01 8.26 6.95
CA ALA A 341 19.44 8.25 5.60
C ALA A 341 18.61 6.97 5.39
N GLU A 342 17.32 7.15 5.09
CA GLU A 342 16.45 6.05 4.72
C GLU A 342 16.92 5.49 3.38
N ARG A 343 17.24 4.20 3.34
CA ARG A 343 17.63 3.54 2.10
C ARG A 343 16.38 3.01 1.41
N THR A 344 16.32 3.19 0.10
CA THR A 344 15.29 2.57 -0.75
C THR A 344 15.91 1.45 -1.56
N GLY A 345 15.22 0.32 -1.61
CA GLY A 345 15.58 -0.81 -2.47
C GLY A 345 14.37 -1.33 -3.23
N VAL A 346 14.62 -2.21 -4.20
CA VAL A 346 13.58 -2.86 -5.00
C VAL A 346 13.75 -4.38 -4.93
N LEU A 347 12.63 -5.07 -4.72
CA LEU A 347 12.51 -6.52 -4.79
C LEU A 347 11.69 -6.86 -6.05
N PHE A 348 12.28 -7.68 -6.91
CA PHE A 348 11.66 -8.26 -8.09
C PHE A 348 11.60 -9.78 -7.91
N ARG A 349 10.38 -10.33 -7.90
CA ARG A 349 10.13 -11.76 -7.85
C ARG A 349 9.46 -12.18 -9.13
N ALA A 350 9.85 -13.33 -9.67
CA ALA A 350 9.14 -13.92 -10.79
C ALA A 350 9.17 -15.44 -10.77
N ALA A 351 8.29 -16.06 -11.56
CA ALA A 351 8.28 -17.49 -11.80
C ALA A 351 7.77 -17.81 -13.21
N GLY A 352 8.20 -18.94 -13.74
CA GLY A 352 7.90 -19.40 -15.09
C GLY A 352 7.87 -20.92 -15.20
N GLN A 353 7.26 -21.39 -16.28
CA GLN A 353 7.35 -22.81 -16.70
C GLN A 353 8.78 -23.18 -17.10
N GLU A 354 9.44 -22.25 -17.79
CA GLU A 354 10.79 -22.40 -18.31
C GLU A 354 11.71 -21.33 -17.73
N ALA A 355 13.02 -21.54 -17.87
CA ALA A 355 14.01 -20.55 -17.47
C ALA A 355 13.92 -19.29 -18.34
N ALA A 356 14.01 -18.12 -17.71
CA ALA A 356 14.13 -16.86 -18.43
C ALA A 356 15.40 -16.82 -19.29
N SER A 357 15.35 -16.08 -20.40
CA SER A 357 16.51 -15.89 -21.27
C SER A 357 17.66 -15.19 -20.54
N ASP A 358 18.89 -15.51 -20.93
CA ASP A 358 20.07 -14.86 -20.37
C ASP A 358 20.09 -13.34 -20.60
N ALA A 359 19.50 -12.89 -21.70
CA ALA A 359 19.35 -11.47 -22.01
C ALA A 359 18.42 -10.77 -21.00
N LEU A 360 17.27 -11.39 -20.68
CA LEU A 360 16.34 -10.85 -19.70
C LEU A 360 16.95 -10.84 -18.30
N LEU A 361 17.65 -11.90 -17.91
CA LEU A 361 18.35 -11.95 -16.62
C LEU A 361 19.47 -10.90 -16.54
N ALA A 362 20.25 -10.71 -17.60
CA ALA A 362 21.28 -9.67 -17.67
C ALA A 362 20.69 -8.25 -17.59
N GLN A 363 19.51 -8.03 -18.18
CA GLN A 363 18.79 -6.75 -18.08
C GLN A 363 18.39 -6.44 -16.63
N ILE A 364 17.83 -7.43 -15.91
CA ILE A 364 17.47 -7.30 -14.49
C ILE A 364 18.71 -7.03 -13.63
N GLU A 365 19.82 -7.73 -13.90
CA GLU A 365 21.11 -7.48 -13.23
C GLU A 365 21.62 -6.06 -13.47
N GLY A 366 21.51 -5.56 -14.70
CA GLY A 366 21.90 -4.19 -15.05
C GLY A 366 21.09 -3.14 -14.27
N LEU A 367 19.77 -3.30 -14.22
CA LEU A 367 18.85 -2.41 -13.50
C LEU A 367 19.12 -2.37 -12.00
N LEU A 368 19.50 -3.50 -11.40
CA LEU A 368 19.83 -3.60 -9.96
C LEU A 368 21.30 -3.30 -9.64
N GLY A 369 22.10 -2.86 -10.63
CA GLY A 369 23.50 -2.52 -10.40
C GLY A 369 24.37 -3.71 -10.04
N LEU A 370 24.06 -4.91 -10.55
CA LEU A 370 24.86 -6.15 -10.46
C LEU A 370 25.87 -6.28 -11.61
N ALA A 371 25.84 -5.40 -12.61
CA ALA A 371 26.74 -5.40 -13.76
C ALA A 371 28.08 -4.68 -13.46
N THR A 372 28.74 -5.09 -12.38
CA THR A 372 29.91 -4.40 -11.81
C THR A 372 30.99 -5.41 -11.39
N ALA A 373 32.25 -4.94 -11.26
CA ALA A 373 33.41 -5.79 -10.95
C ALA A 373 33.38 -6.39 -9.53
N ASP A 374 32.62 -5.81 -8.60
CA ASP A 374 32.36 -6.25 -7.23
C ASP A 374 31.22 -7.28 -7.11
N THR A 375 30.70 -7.77 -8.25
CA THR A 375 29.63 -8.78 -8.29
C THR A 375 30.18 -10.19 -8.49
N LEU A 376 29.92 -11.05 -7.50
CA LEU A 376 30.16 -12.49 -7.58
C LEU A 376 29.08 -13.14 -8.44
N ARG A 377 29.46 -14.09 -9.31
CA ARG A 377 28.55 -14.71 -10.29
C ARG A 377 28.72 -16.23 -10.35
N TYR A 378 27.61 -16.93 -10.51
CA TYR A 378 27.55 -18.36 -10.82
C TYR A 378 26.41 -18.60 -11.82
N ALA A 379 26.65 -19.42 -12.84
CA ALA A 379 25.65 -19.82 -13.80
C ALA A 379 25.79 -21.30 -14.12
N ASP A 380 24.66 -22.00 -14.16
CA ASP A 380 24.53 -23.38 -14.57
C ASP A 380 23.36 -23.49 -15.54
N ALA A 381 23.69 -23.35 -16.82
CA ALA A 381 22.70 -23.38 -17.90
C ALA A 381 21.97 -24.72 -18.00
N ARG A 382 22.60 -25.84 -17.57
CA ARG A 382 21.96 -27.17 -17.62
C ARG A 382 20.81 -27.28 -16.64
N HIS A 383 20.92 -26.62 -15.50
CA HIS A 383 19.87 -26.60 -14.47
C HIS A 383 19.08 -25.28 -14.45
N GLY A 384 19.27 -24.40 -15.43
CA GLY A 384 18.61 -23.09 -15.50
C GLY A 384 18.89 -22.18 -14.31
N GLN A 385 20.05 -22.36 -13.64
CA GLN A 385 20.41 -21.60 -12.45
C GLN A 385 21.32 -20.43 -12.78
N ARG A 386 21.05 -19.27 -12.19
CA ARG A 386 21.90 -18.09 -12.26
C ARG A 386 21.89 -17.37 -10.92
N ARG A 387 23.07 -17.01 -10.42
CA ARG A 387 23.24 -16.33 -9.15
C ARG A 387 24.20 -15.18 -9.32
N ALA A 388 23.83 -14.01 -8.80
CA ALA A 388 24.68 -12.85 -8.73
C ALA A 388 24.57 -12.24 -7.33
N ALA A 389 25.69 -11.79 -6.75
CA ALA A 389 25.70 -11.14 -5.44
C ALA A 389 26.78 -10.05 -5.42
N ARG A 390 26.37 -8.79 -5.22
CA ARG A 390 27.26 -7.63 -5.17
C ARG A 390 27.67 -7.32 -3.75
N LEU A 391 28.97 -7.42 -3.47
CA LEU A 391 29.56 -7.16 -2.16
C LEU A 391 30.38 -5.88 -2.19
N VAL A 392 29.95 -4.87 -1.43
CA VAL A 392 30.65 -3.59 -1.32
C VAL A 392 31.32 -3.47 0.04
N ARG A 393 32.61 -3.12 0.06
CA ARG A 393 33.33 -2.82 1.31
C ARG A 393 32.95 -1.43 1.82
N ARG A 394 32.61 -1.35 3.11
CA ARG A 394 32.37 -0.11 3.85
C ARG A 394 33.19 -0.17 5.14
N GLY A 395 34.32 0.53 5.18
CA GLY A 395 35.28 0.41 6.28
C GLY A 395 35.91 -0.99 6.35
N SER A 396 35.85 -1.64 7.51
CA SER A 396 36.38 -2.99 7.73
C SER A 396 35.46 -4.11 7.21
N ASP A 397 34.18 -3.82 7.01
CA ASP A 397 33.16 -4.82 6.67
C ASP A 397 32.78 -4.79 5.19
N ALA A 398 32.35 -5.94 4.67
CA ALA A 398 31.68 -6.04 3.38
C ALA A 398 30.19 -6.24 3.59
N HIS A 399 29.35 -5.53 2.83
CA HIS A 399 27.90 -5.63 2.89
C HIS A 399 27.32 -6.05 1.54
N LEU A 400 26.20 -6.77 1.58
CA LEU A 400 25.46 -7.18 0.40
C LEU A 400 24.58 -6.02 -0.08
N GLU A 401 24.84 -5.50 -1.28
CA GLU A 401 24.10 -4.38 -1.86
C GLU A 401 22.97 -4.83 -2.78
N ALA A 402 23.20 -5.90 -3.52
CA ALA A 402 22.23 -6.50 -4.41
C ALA A 402 22.50 -7.99 -4.60
N PHE A 403 21.47 -8.75 -4.93
CA PHE A 403 21.60 -10.13 -5.36
C PHE A 403 20.51 -10.53 -6.36
N LEU A 404 20.77 -11.58 -7.11
CA LEU A 404 19.81 -12.28 -7.97
C LEU A 404 19.97 -13.78 -7.78
N LEU A 405 18.85 -14.48 -7.58
CA LEU A 405 18.73 -15.94 -7.51
C LEU A 405 17.72 -16.39 -8.55
N ALA A 406 18.16 -17.13 -9.56
CA ALA A 406 17.32 -17.71 -10.60
C ALA A 406 17.45 -19.24 -10.62
N GLY A 407 16.35 -19.94 -10.90
CA GLY A 407 16.23 -21.39 -10.90
C GLY A 407 16.09 -22.01 -9.52
N ASP A 408 16.83 -21.52 -8.52
CA ASP A 408 16.68 -21.94 -7.12
C ASP A 408 16.68 -20.71 -6.18
N THR A 409 15.50 -20.33 -5.70
CA THR A 409 15.30 -19.20 -4.78
C THR A 409 15.26 -19.60 -3.31
N ARG A 410 15.51 -20.88 -2.96
CA ARG A 410 15.40 -21.36 -1.56
C ARG A 410 16.29 -20.61 -0.57
N ALA A 411 17.37 -19.99 -1.05
CA ALA A 411 18.27 -19.18 -0.24
C ALA A 411 17.70 -17.80 0.18
N GLU A 412 16.49 -17.46 -0.30
CA GLU A 412 15.80 -16.19 -0.03
C GLU A 412 15.82 -15.78 1.44
N SER A 413 15.43 -16.69 2.35
CA SER A 413 15.19 -16.35 3.76
C SER A 413 16.41 -15.72 4.42
N TRP A 414 17.59 -16.29 4.20
CA TRP A 414 18.83 -15.83 4.83
C TRP A 414 19.56 -14.75 4.02
N ILE A 415 19.56 -14.82 2.67
CA ILE A 415 20.19 -13.79 1.83
C ILE A 415 19.43 -12.46 1.92
N ARG A 416 18.09 -12.50 1.90
CA ARG A 416 17.27 -11.30 2.03
C ARG A 416 17.48 -10.64 3.40
N THR A 417 17.55 -11.43 4.47
CA THR A 417 17.85 -10.93 5.82
C THR A 417 19.22 -10.24 5.86
N LEU A 418 20.25 -10.86 5.29
CA LEU A 418 21.60 -10.28 5.21
C LEU A 418 21.59 -8.89 4.52
N LEU A 419 20.89 -8.76 3.40
CA LEU A 419 20.79 -7.51 2.63
C LEU A 419 19.95 -6.45 3.36
N GLN A 420 18.72 -6.81 3.78
CA GLN A 420 17.74 -5.85 4.28
C GLN A 420 18.09 -5.32 5.68
N GLU A 421 18.66 -6.18 6.53
CA GLU A 421 19.15 -5.79 7.85
C GLU A 421 20.59 -5.24 7.81
N GLN A 422 21.20 -5.20 6.63
CA GLN A 422 22.54 -4.66 6.36
C GLN A 422 23.62 -5.31 7.24
N LEU A 423 23.50 -6.62 7.46
CA LEU A 423 24.44 -7.38 8.28
C LEU A 423 25.80 -7.52 7.56
N PRO A 424 26.92 -7.65 8.31
CA PRO A 424 28.21 -7.94 7.72
C PRO A 424 28.19 -9.25 6.92
N ALA A 425 28.59 -9.17 5.65
CA ALA A 425 28.57 -10.26 4.67
C ALA A 425 29.98 -10.81 4.36
N GLN A 426 31.04 -10.27 4.98
CA GLN A 426 32.44 -10.62 4.71
C GLN A 426 32.74 -12.12 4.90
N ALA A 427 32.09 -12.77 5.87
CA ALA A 427 32.24 -14.19 6.14
C ALA A 427 31.60 -15.10 5.08
N PHE A 428 30.66 -14.58 4.27
CA PHE A 428 29.98 -15.36 3.25
C PHE A 428 30.82 -15.45 1.97
N GLY A 429 31.28 -14.31 1.43
CA GLY A 429 32.04 -14.28 0.17
C GLY A 429 31.36 -15.10 -0.93
N ARG A 430 32.08 -16.08 -1.51
CA ARG A 430 31.54 -17.00 -2.54
C ARG A 430 30.40 -17.90 -2.05
N LEU A 431 30.22 -18.08 -0.74
CA LEU A 431 29.14 -18.90 -0.17
C LEU A 431 27.75 -18.30 -0.47
N LEU A 432 27.67 -17.01 -0.81
CA LEU A 432 26.44 -16.37 -1.31
C LEU A 432 25.91 -17.01 -2.60
N LEU A 433 26.79 -17.63 -3.39
CA LEU A 433 26.43 -18.30 -4.64
C LEU A 433 26.01 -19.76 -4.43
N ARG A 434 26.05 -20.27 -3.21
CA ARG A 434 25.69 -21.67 -2.92
C ARG A 434 24.17 -21.86 -2.97
N PRO A 435 23.65 -22.89 -3.68
CA PRO A 435 22.23 -23.22 -3.63
C PRO A 435 21.82 -23.87 -2.30
N GLY A 436 20.52 -23.73 -1.96
CA GLY A 436 19.92 -24.33 -0.78
C GLY A 436 19.33 -23.33 0.24
N ALA A 437 18.43 -23.85 1.07
CA ALA A 437 17.70 -23.08 2.07
C ALA A 437 18.50 -22.78 3.35
N THR A 438 19.54 -23.57 3.64
CA THR A 438 20.32 -23.45 4.87
C THR A 438 21.44 -22.43 4.69
N ALA A 439 21.49 -21.44 5.57
CA ALA A 439 22.57 -20.46 5.59
C ALA A 439 23.92 -21.16 5.89
N PRO A 440 24.98 -20.87 5.14
CA PRO A 440 26.31 -21.46 5.36
C PRO A 440 27.02 -20.87 6.59
N VAL A 441 26.58 -19.69 7.02
CA VAL A 441 27.01 -18.98 8.23
C VAL A 441 25.74 -18.53 8.94
N GLY A 442 25.72 -18.54 10.28
CA GLY A 442 24.56 -18.14 11.06
C GLY A 442 24.13 -16.70 10.75
N VAL A 443 22.84 -16.51 10.47
CA VAL A 443 22.22 -15.20 10.25
C VAL A 443 21.22 -14.97 11.37
N ALA A 444 21.49 -14.01 12.26
CA ALA A 444 20.57 -13.61 13.31
C ALA A 444 19.74 -12.43 12.82
N SER A 445 18.43 -12.64 12.63
CA SER A 445 17.49 -11.59 12.25
C SER A 445 17.16 -10.68 13.43
N ARG A 446 16.94 -9.40 13.15
CA ARG A 446 16.42 -8.39 14.08
C ARG A 446 14.90 -8.48 14.30
N GLY A 447 14.19 -9.34 13.57
CA GLY A 447 12.76 -9.57 13.71
C GLY A 447 11.88 -8.79 12.72
N ARG A 448 10.57 -9.05 12.73
CA ARG A 448 9.58 -8.42 11.86
C ARG A 448 9.23 -7.02 12.37
N THR A 449 9.13 -6.05 11.47
CA THR A 449 8.70 -4.69 11.84
C THR A 449 7.24 -4.66 12.29
N VAL A 450 7.00 -4.16 13.50
CA VAL A 450 5.66 -3.94 14.07
C VAL A 450 5.28 -2.46 13.97
N CYS A 451 6.20 -1.54 14.28
CA CYS A 451 5.98 -0.10 14.22
C CYS A 451 6.81 0.57 13.11
N SER A 452 6.21 0.83 11.95
CA SER A 452 6.88 1.44 10.80
C SER A 452 7.38 2.88 11.03
N CYS A 453 6.72 3.64 11.91
CA CYS A 453 7.10 5.03 12.24
C CYS A 453 8.50 5.13 12.88
N PHE A 454 8.79 4.19 13.80
CA PHE A 454 10.03 4.19 14.58
C PHE A 454 10.95 3.01 14.24
N GLY A 455 10.52 2.11 13.33
CA GLY A 455 11.29 0.93 12.93
C GLY A 455 11.40 -0.14 14.02
N ILE A 456 10.42 -0.25 14.92
CA ILE A 456 10.47 -1.19 16.05
C ILE A 456 10.01 -2.58 15.62
N THR A 457 10.79 -3.62 15.97
CA THR A 457 10.55 -5.02 15.62
C THR A 457 9.84 -5.80 16.74
N ASP A 458 9.27 -6.94 16.38
CA ASP A 458 8.64 -7.87 17.32
C ASP A 458 9.62 -8.42 18.36
N LEU A 459 10.85 -8.74 17.99
CA LEU A 459 11.90 -9.18 18.92
C LEU A 459 12.25 -8.08 19.92
N ALA A 460 12.46 -6.83 19.47
CA ALA A 460 12.72 -5.71 20.37
C ALA A 460 11.54 -5.45 21.35
N ILE A 461 10.31 -5.66 20.90
CA ILE A 461 9.12 -5.57 21.75
C ILE A 461 9.10 -6.71 22.75
N GLY A 462 9.33 -7.96 22.32
CA GLY A 462 9.38 -9.14 23.18
C GLY A 462 10.43 -9.01 24.27
N ASP A 463 11.65 -8.61 23.91
CA ASP A 463 12.75 -8.37 24.83
C ASP A 463 12.37 -7.32 25.88
N LYS A 464 11.77 -6.20 25.47
CA LYS A 464 11.32 -5.18 26.42
C LYS A 464 10.18 -5.69 27.31
N LEU A 465 9.20 -6.40 26.75
CA LEU A 465 8.04 -6.91 27.49
C LEU A 465 8.40 -8.00 28.51
N ALA A 466 9.48 -8.75 28.27
CA ALA A 466 9.99 -9.74 29.21
C ALA A 466 10.46 -9.12 30.54
N HIS A 467 10.76 -7.82 30.54
CA HIS A 467 11.24 -7.06 31.70
C HIS A 467 10.21 -6.02 32.18
N CYS A 468 8.93 -6.18 31.78
CA CYS A 468 7.85 -5.28 32.18
C CYS A 468 6.93 -6.00 33.18
N ALA A 469 6.71 -5.37 34.33
CA ALA A 469 5.78 -5.82 35.37
C ALA A 469 4.45 -5.03 35.34
N GLY A 470 3.45 -5.51 36.08
CA GLY A 470 2.16 -4.83 36.22
C GLY A 470 1.07 -5.29 35.24
N ASN A 471 -0.03 -4.54 35.17
CA ASN A 471 -1.17 -4.88 34.31
C ASN A 471 -0.92 -4.49 32.83
N ASP A 472 -1.78 -4.95 31.91
CA ASP A 472 -1.67 -4.69 30.47
C ASP A 472 -1.47 -3.21 30.11
N ARG A 473 -2.14 -2.30 30.84
CA ARG A 473 -2.07 -0.86 30.56
C ARG A 473 -0.75 -0.26 31.00
N GLU A 474 -0.23 -0.66 32.15
CA GLU A 474 1.07 -0.24 32.68
C GLU A 474 2.21 -0.74 31.78
N ARG A 475 2.19 -2.02 31.43
CA ARG A 475 3.18 -2.64 30.54
C ARG A 475 3.18 -2.02 29.15
N LEU A 476 2.00 -1.72 28.61
CA LEU A 476 1.89 -0.98 27.35
C LEU A 476 2.48 0.43 27.47
N ALA A 477 2.15 1.17 28.53
CA ALA A 477 2.71 2.51 28.74
C ALA A 477 4.24 2.50 28.88
N GLU A 478 4.80 1.51 29.58
CA GLU A 478 6.24 1.34 29.72
C GLU A 478 6.92 1.02 28.37
N LEU A 479 6.34 0.10 27.61
CA LEU A 479 6.80 -0.23 26.25
C LEU A 479 6.78 1.01 25.34
N GLN A 480 5.70 1.79 25.39
CA GLN A 480 5.56 3.04 24.63
C GLN A 480 6.57 4.09 25.07
N GLY A 481 6.85 4.20 26.37
CA GLY A 481 7.86 5.11 26.90
C GLY A 481 9.27 4.76 26.42
N ALA A 482 9.61 3.47 26.41
CA ALA A 482 10.94 2.99 26.04
C ALA A 482 11.19 2.98 24.53
N LEU A 483 10.28 2.39 23.75
CA LEU A 483 10.47 2.16 22.31
C LEU A 483 9.75 3.18 21.42
N LYS A 484 8.93 4.06 22.01
CA LYS A 484 8.07 5.03 21.29
C LYS A 484 7.02 4.41 20.36
N CYS A 485 6.96 3.09 20.22
CA CYS A 485 5.98 2.43 19.35
C CYS A 485 4.55 2.79 19.78
N GLY A 486 3.64 2.96 18.82
CA GLY A 486 2.25 3.31 19.10
C GLY A 486 1.98 4.76 19.55
N THR A 487 3.01 5.63 19.65
CA THR A 487 2.84 7.03 20.10
C THR A 487 2.71 8.06 18.98
N ASN A 488 3.05 7.68 17.73
CA ASN A 488 2.98 8.59 16.58
C ASN A 488 1.66 8.47 15.80
N CYS A 489 1.52 7.47 14.94
CA CYS A 489 0.31 7.26 14.15
C CYS A 489 -0.74 6.35 14.83
N GLY A 490 -0.37 5.67 15.92
CA GLY A 490 -1.21 4.70 16.63
C GLY A 490 -1.51 3.40 15.86
N SER A 491 -1.09 3.24 14.60
CA SER A 491 -1.51 2.11 13.75
C SER A 491 -1.06 0.73 14.25
N CYS A 492 0.05 0.65 14.99
CA CYS A 492 0.53 -0.61 15.59
C CYS A 492 -0.14 -0.95 16.93
N LEU A 493 -0.96 -0.06 17.52
CA LEU A 493 -1.54 -0.27 18.85
C LEU A 493 -2.33 -1.59 19.01
N PRO A 494 -3.19 -2.01 18.06
CA PRO A 494 -3.91 -3.28 18.22
C PRO A 494 -2.97 -4.50 18.27
N GLU A 495 -1.87 -4.46 17.54
CA GLU A 495 -0.86 -5.52 17.56
C GLU A 495 -0.05 -5.49 18.86
N LEU A 496 0.38 -4.31 19.31
CA LEU A 496 1.05 -4.13 20.60
C LEU A 496 0.20 -4.67 21.75
N GLN A 497 -1.10 -4.35 21.78
CA GLN A 497 -2.04 -4.86 22.80
C GLN A 497 -2.15 -6.38 22.78
N ARG A 498 -2.15 -7.02 21.60
CA ARG A 498 -2.12 -8.48 21.50
C ARG A 498 -0.82 -9.07 22.04
N MET A 499 0.33 -8.47 21.70
CA MET A 499 1.64 -8.92 22.17
C MET A 499 1.78 -8.80 23.70
N VAL A 500 1.29 -7.69 24.28
CA VAL A 500 1.23 -7.50 25.74
C VAL A 500 0.42 -8.61 26.41
N ARG A 501 -0.78 -8.92 25.89
CA ARG A 501 -1.65 -9.98 26.41
C ARG A 501 -1.06 -11.38 26.25
N ALA A 502 -0.30 -11.61 25.18
CA ALA A 502 0.31 -12.89 24.90
C ALA A 502 1.58 -13.16 25.73
N THR A 503 2.21 -12.12 26.28
CA THR A 503 3.47 -12.22 27.02
C THR A 503 3.18 -12.15 28.52
N ALA A 504 3.61 -13.16 29.29
CA ALA A 504 3.48 -13.14 30.74
C ALA A 504 4.22 -11.93 31.36
N PRO A 505 3.68 -11.29 32.41
CA PRO A 505 4.40 -10.25 33.13
C PRO A 505 5.60 -10.84 33.87
N GLU A 506 6.65 -10.04 34.06
CA GLU A 506 7.76 -10.42 34.93
C GLU A 506 7.23 -10.65 36.35
N ALA A 507 7.59 -11.79 36.95
CA ALA A 507 7.19 -12.09 38.32
C ALA A 507 7.85 -11.08 39.25
N ALA A 508 7.07 -10.39 40.07
CA ALA A 508 7.63 -9.56 41.13
C ALA A 508 8.49 -10.46 42.03
N GLU A 509 9.79 -10.22 42.08
CA GLU A 509 10.65 -10.81 43.11
C GLU A 509 10.03 -10.48 44.46
N ALA A 510 9.58 -11.51 45.18
CA ALA A 510 9.14 -11.36 46.55
C ALA A 510 10.36 -10.89 47.35
N ALA A 511 10.37 -9.62 47.74
CA ALA A 511 11.38 -9.09 48.65
C ALA A 511 11.35 -9.91 49.96
N PRO A 512 12.53 -10.27 50.53
CA PRO A 512 12.63 -11.14 51.69
C PRO A 512 11.98 -10.58 52.96
#